data_AF-A0A9D7FQ19-F1
#
_entry.id   AF-A0A9D7FQ19-F1
#
_cell.length_a   1.000
_cell.length_b   1.000
_cell.length_c   1.000
_cell.angle_alpha   90.00
_cell.angle_beta   90.00
_cell.angle_gamma   90.00
#
_symmetry.space_group_name_H-M   'P 1'
#
loop_
_entity.id
_entity.type
_entity.pdbx_description
1 polymer ?
#
loop_
_entity_poly.entity_id
_entity_poly.type
_entity_poly.pdbx_seq_one_letter_code
_entity_poly.pdbx_strand_id
1 'polypeptide(L)'
;MKTISMGKWLGHLIRSLSLLWLLTLNHGALAAEVNNSQCLSCHSDSDIHAVTSGNAGAKLFIAEEAYQESVHATVPCVACHQSEQGNAGFEALPHTQTTVATNSCESCHGLVQHKITNAWKNSVHISKIDKDGKNKFSCESCHDAHIMQSSVITKPTVQQVASSNALCTDCHTRAVEYQALSGGKKVTEQDLTHASIPNAALHLGSLRCIDCHAGSNDLTLHNIVPAKESVSCNQCHSDESILVQRRHFAPTEQNTAGSLLNQGLFDDKSLQEKLNSLGGIPAQQEVQWVNGSLFKNSYLIGANGDVRLDRAIMWLAAALLLILVLHGLLRLVISKTQPGGQWHKTYLYTLPVRIWHWLNALCFILLLISGVAMHFSQGELATWADLHNITGLTLCAVWLLFIGVNLLGNGHHYVVKLNGLLGRLLRQIRYYLFGIFRGEVHPEHPSAQSKFNPLQQLGYVGVMYLMVPLLIVTGLLMLYPENTPELMFGLPGKQLVAYTHYLLAAVSLLFLLVHLYLCTTGDSLSALLKGMLDGYHRHKDKNSND
;
A
#
# COMPACT_ATOMS: atom_id res chain seq x y z
N MET A 1 -25.77 -49.47 21.53
CA MET A 1 -25.14 -48.25 21.00
C MET A 1 -26.24 -47.27 20.60
N LYS A 2 -26.36 -46.14 21.30
CA LYS A 2 -27.43 -45.15 21.07
C LYS A 2 -27.17 -44.41 19.75
N THR A 3 -28.13 -44.48 18.83
CA THR A 3 -28.17 -43.73 17.57
C THR A 3 -28.44 -42.25 17.85
N ILE A 4 -27.43 -41.41 17.65
CA ILE A 4 -27.60 -39.94 17.71
C ILE A 4 -28.23 -39.50 16.39
N SER A 5 -29.43 -38.91 16.48
CA SER A 5 -30.19 -38.43 15.33
C SER A 5 -29.48 -37.25 14.66
N MET A 6 -29.25 -37.40 13.35
CA MET A 6 -28.57 -36.48 12.43
C MET A 6 -29.17 -35.05 12.44
N GLY A 7 -30.42 -34.90 12.90
CA GLY A 7 -31.10 -33.60 13.00
C GLY A 7 -30.55 -32.68 14.10
N LYS A 8 -29.99 -33.24 15.20
CA LYS A 8 -29.42 -32.41 16.28
C LYS A 8 -28.06 -31.81 15.90
N TRP A 9 -27.29 -32.50 15.07
CA TRP A 9 -25.97 -32.03 14.62
C TRP A 9 -26.11 -30.90 13.58
N LEU A 10 -27.07 -31.02 12.66
CA LEU A 10 -27.36 -29.99 11.66
C LEU A 10 -27.91 -28.69 12.31
N GLY A 11 -28.72 -28.82 13.37
CA GLY A 11 -29.22 -27.68 14.14
C GLY A 11 -28.13 -26.93 14.91
N HIS A 12 -27.11 -27.62 15.41
CA HIS A 12 -25.95 -26.97 16.03
C HIS A 12 -25.06 -26.28 14.98
N LEU A 13 -24.81 -26.91 13.83
CA LEU A 13 -24.00 -26.32 12.77
C LEU A 13 -24.61 -25.04 12.19
N ILE A 14 -25.93 -25.03 11.97
CA ILE A 14 -26.67 -23.86 11.49
C ILE A 14 -26.66 -22.74 12.55
N ARG A 15 -26.85 -23.06 13.84
CA ARG A 15 -26.76 -22.05 14.92
C ARG A 15 -25.36 -21.48 15.09
N SER A 16 -24.31 -22.30 14.92
CA SER A 16 -22.92 -21.84 14.94
C SER A 16 -22.59 -20.93 13.75
N LEU A 17 -23.11 -21.24 12.56
CA LEU A 17 -22.95 -20.40 11.36
C LEU A 17 -23.76 -19.10 11.44
N SER A 18 -24.95 -19.13 12.04
CA SER A 18 -25.76 -17.92 12.28
C SER A 18 -25.16 -17.01 13.35
N LEU A 19 -24.49 -17.55 14.37
CA LEU A 19 -23.74 -16.78 15.36
C LEU A 19 -22.46 -16.15 14.77
N LEU A 20 -21.79 -16.84 13.84
CA LEU A 20 -20.66 -16.26 13.08
C LEU A 20 -21.13 -15.17 12.10
N TRP A 21 -22.35 -15.30 11.55
CA TRP A 21 -22.96 -14.31 10.66
C TRP A 21 -23.49 -13.07 11.40
N LEU A 22 -23.91 -13.21 12.66
CA LEU A 22 -24.28 -12.09 13.53
C LEU A 22 -23.06 -11.36 14.12
N LEU A 23 -21.90 -12.00 14.22
CA LEU A 23 -20.63 -11.38 14.65
C LEU A 23 -19.94 -10.59 13.53
N THR A 24 -20.41 -10.66 12.28
CA THR A 24 -19.86 -9.93 11.12
C THR A 24 -20.73 -8.76 10.67
N LEU A 25 -21.81 -8.46 11.40
CA LEU A 25 -22.67 -7.28 11.20
C LEU A 25 -22.46 -6.27 12.33
N ASN A 26 -21.19 -5.93 12.63
CA ASN A 26 -20.95 -4.67 13.31
C ASN A 26 -21.05 -3.59 12.24
N HIS A 27 -22.22 -2.95 12.17
CA HIS A 27 -22.39 -1.71 11.45
C HIS A 27 -21.49 -0.68 12.16
N GLY A 28 -20.29 -0.47 11.61
CA GLY A 28 -19.51 0.71 11.92
C GLY A 28 -20.42 1.92 11.71
N ALA A 29 -20.68 2.65 12.79
CA ALA A 29 -21.36 3.92 12.71
C ALA A 29 -20.61 4.76 11.67
N LEU A 30 -21.35 5.26 10.68
CA LEU A 30 -20.87 6.26 9.73
C LEU A 30 -20.36 7.45 10.55
N ALA A 31 -19.04 7.52 10.75
CA ALA A 31 -18.43 8.72 11.27
C ALA A 31 -18.57 9.79 10.19
N ALA A 32 -19.08 10.96 10.57
CA ALA A 32 -19.22 12.08 9.67
C ALA A 32 -17.86 12.41 9.05
N GLU A 33 -17.81 12.34 7.72
CA GLU A 33 -16.65 12.71 6.91
C GLU A 33 -16.30 14.17 7.18
N VAL A 34 -15.04 14.47 7.50
CA VAL A 34 -14.53 15.84 7.52
C VAL A 34 -14.49 16.31 6.06
N ASN A 35 -15.55 17.01 5.64
CA ASN A 35 -15.83 17.18 4.22
C ASN A 35 -14.96 18.29 3.56
N ASN A 36 -13.77 17.91 3.09
CA ASN A 36 -12.91 18.75 2.24
C ASN A 36 -13.32 18.69 0.75
N SER A 37 -14.33 17.91 0.36
CA SER A 37 -14.66 17.62 -1.05
C SER A 37 -15.02 18.86 -1.86
N GLN A 38 -15.61 19.88 -1.22
CA GLN A 38 -15.92 21.15 -1.89
C GLN A 38 -14.66 21.89 -2.31
N CYS A 39 -13.65 21.98 -1.43
CA CYS A 39 -12.36 22.61 -1.74
C CYS A 39 -11.61 21.78 -2.79
N LEU A 40 -11.53 20.46 -2.58
CA LEU A 40 -10.80 19.56 -3.47
C LEU A 40 -11.45 19.43 -4.85
N SER A 41 -12.75 19.74 -5.01
CA SER A 41 -13.42 19.71 -6.32
C SER A 41 -12.77 20.60 -7.38
N CYS A 42 -12.05 21.66 -6.95
CA CYS A 42 -11.23 22.50 -7.83
C CYS A 42 -9.74 22.37 -7.53
N HIS A 43 -9.35 22.28 -6.25
CA HIS A 43 -7.95 22.29 -5.86
C HIS A 43 -7.22 20.96 -6.12
N SER A 44 -7.92 19.85 -6.38
CA SER A 44 -7.28 18.60 -6.85
C SER A 44 -7.16 18.50 -8.37
N ASP A 45 -7.50 19.55 -9.11
CA ASP A 45 -7.29 19.64 -10.55
C ASP A 45 -5.86 20.09 -10.85
N SER A 46 -5.08 19.27 -11.57
CA SER A 46 -3.69 19.61 -11.94
C SER A 46 -3.57 20.84 -12.84
N ASP A 47 -4.65 21.23 -13.51
CA ASP A 47 -4.68 22.39 -14.40
C ASP A 47 -4.97 23.70 -13.63
N ILE A 48 -5.22 23.66 -12.31
CA ILE A 48 -5.47 24.85 -11.51
C ILE A 48 -4.19 25.71 -11.38
N HIS A 49 -4.28 26.98 -11.81
CA HIS A 49 -3.18 27.92 -11.74
C HIS A 49 -3.67 29.34 -11.50
N ALA A 50 -2.79 30.18 -10.91
CA ALA A 50 -3.09 31.58 -10.70
C ALA A 50 -3.15 32.33 -12.04
N VAL A 51 -4.26 33.04 -12.28
CA VAL A 51 -4.50 33.82 -13.50
C VAL A 51 -4.11 35.30 -13.37
N THR A 52 -3.79 35.78 -12.16
CA THR A 52 -3.39 37.17 -11.94
C THR A 52 -1.88 37.33 -11.90
N SER A 53 -1.36 38.38 -12.54
CA SER A 53 0.08 38.67 -12.62
C SER A 53 0.74 38.90 -11.24
N GLY A 54 -0.03 39.31 -10.23
CA GLY A 54 0.44 39.49 -8.86
C GLY A 54 0.60 38.18 -8.07
N ASN A 55 -0.02 37.09 -8.52
CA ASN A 55 0.03 35.77 -7.87
C ASN A 55 0.62 34.69 -8.79
N ALA A 56 1.30 35.08 -9.87
CA ALA A 56 1.96 34.15 -10.79
C ALA A 56 2.93 33.25 -10.00
N GLY A 57 2.62 31.95 -9.93
CA GLY A 57 3.40 30.96 -9.17
C GLY A 57 2.78 30.48 -7.86
N ALA A 58 1.57 30.93 -7.47
CA ALA A 58 0.86 30.34 -6.33
C ALA A 58 0.56 28.85 -6.60
N LYS A 59 0.99 27.97 -5.70
CA LYS A 59 0.70 26.53 -5.73
C LYS A 59 -0.74 26.31 -5.25
N LEU A 60 -1.68 26.29 -6.20
CA LEU A 60 -3.11 26.08 -5.92
C LEU A 60 -3.51 24.60 -5.95
N PHE A 61 -2.72 23.76 -6.62
CA PHE A 61 -2.96 22.32 -6.72
C PHE A 61 -2.59 21.60 -5.43
N ILE A 62 -3.49 20.75 -4.97
CA ILE A 62 -3.33 19.84 -3.83
C ILE A 62 -3.63 18.43 -4.32
N ALA A 63 -2.60 17.60 -4.41
CA ALA A 63 -2.80 16.18 -4.68
C ALA A 63 -3.51 15.53 -3.49
N GLU A 64 -4.74 15.05 -3.71
CA GLU A 64 -5.56 14.46 -2.65
C GLU A 64 -4.87 13.28 -1.97
N GLU A 65 -4.16 12.45 -2.73
CA GLU A 65 -3.30 11.38 -2.21
C GLU A 65 -2.26 11.89 -1.21
N ALA A 66 -1.51 12.91 -1.59
CA ALA A 66 -0.47 13.48 -0.74
C ALA A 66 -1.06 14.18 0.50
N TYR A 67 -2.27 14.73 0.39
CA TYR A 67 -3.00 15.29 1.53
C TYR A 67 -3.38 14.22 2.55
N GLN A 68 -3.94 13.10 2.08
CA GLN A 68 -4.37 11.99 2.94
C GLN A 68 -3.19 11.26 3.59
N GLU A 69 -2.02 11.27 2.97
CA GLU A 69 -0.77 10.73 3.55
C GLU A 69 -0.06 11.71 4.50
N SER A 70 -0.57 12.94 4.64
CA SER A 70 0.06 13.97 5.47
C SER A 70 -0.29 13.85 6.95
N VAL A 71 0.50 14.50 7.81
CA VAL A 71 0.20 14.66 9.24
C VAL A 71 -1.03 15.54 9.53
N HIS A 72 -1.59 16.19 8.49
CA HIS A 72 -2.78 17.04 8.60
C HIS A 72 -4.02 16.45 7.90
N ALA A 73 -3.98 15.17 7.48
CA ALA A 73 -5.08 14.51 6.77
C ALA A 73 -6.44 14.63 7.48
N THR A 74 -6.45 14.70 8.82
CA THR A 74 -7.66 14.80 9.65
C THR A 74 -8.10 16.24 9.95
N VAL A 75 -7.35 17.24 9.51
CA VAL A 75 -7.68 18.66 9.69
C VAL A 75 -8.55 19.12 8.50
N PRO A 76 -9.69 19.80 8.69
CA PRO A 76 -10.44 20.34 7.56
C PRO A 76 -9.72 21.55 6.94
N CYS A 77 -9.83 21.77 5.63
CA CYS A 77 -9.23 22.92 4.95
C CYS A 77 -9.66 24.26 5.60
N VAL A 78 -10.92 24.36 6.00
CA VAL A 78 -11.52 25.54 6.66
C VAL A 78 -11.01 25.78 8.09
N ALA A 79 -10.25 24.86 8.68
CA ALA A 79 -9.56 25.11 9.95
C ALA A 79 -8.36 26.06 9.79
N CYS A 80 -7.71 26.02 8.63
CA CYS A 80 -6.57 26.86 8.30
C CYS A 80 -6.93 28.02 7.35
N HIS A 81 -7.92 27.81 6.47
CA HIS A 81 -8.35 28.79 5.48
C HIS A 81 -9.61 29.53 5.91
N GLN A 82 -9.66 30.83 5.64
CA GLN A 82 -10.82 31.69 5.90
C GLN A 82 -11.02 32.65 4.74
N SER A 83 -12.26 32.81 4.30
CA SER A 83 -12.64 33.81 3.30
C SER A 83 -12.72 35.21 3.92
N GLU A 84 -12.36 36.26 3.16
CA GLU A 84 -12.56 37.64 3.60
C GLU A 84 -14.03 37.95 3.97
N GLN A 85 -14.25 38.73 5.04
CA GLN A 85 -15.60 39.13 5.44
C GLN A 85 -16.23 40.06 4.40
N GLY A 86 -17.46 39.76 3.98
CA GLY A 86 -18.25 40.59 3.06
C GLY A 86 -18.26 40.11 1.59
N ASN A 87 -17.60 38.99 1.28
CA ASN A 87 -17.76 38.27 0.02
C ASN A 87 -18.70 37.05 0.20
N ALA A 88 -19.05 36.34 -0.88
CA ALA A 88 -19.88 35.11 -0.81
C ALA A 88 -19.13 33.89 -0.22
N GLY A 89 -18.09 34.11 0.60
CA GLY A 89 -17.25 33.06 1.15
C GLY A 89 -16.45 32.32 0.09
N PHE A 90 -16.21 31.03 0.34
CA PHE A 90 -15.57 30.12 -0.62
C PHE A 90 -16.42 29.84 -1.87
N GLU A 91 -17.69 30.28 -1.90
CA GLU A 91 -18.57 30.13 -3.06
C GLU A 91 -18.29 31.17 -4.17
N ALA A 92 -17.64 32.29 -3.85
CA ALA A 92 -17.19 33.26 -4.86
C ALA A 92 -15.89 32.78 -5.51
N LEU A 93 -15.88 32.43 -6.79
CA LEU A 93 -14.68 31.95 -7.49
C LEU A 93 -14.14 32.99 -8.50
N PRO A 94 -12.83 33.33 -8.50
CA PRO A 94 -11.82 32.94 -7.50
C PRO A 94 -12.08 33.61 -6.14
N HIS A 95 -11.93 32.87 -5.05
CA HIS A 95 -12.18 33.39 -3.70
C HIS A 95 -10.95 34.14 -3.17
N THR A 96 -11.18 35.17 -2.38
CA THR A 96 -10.12 35.86 -1.65
C THR A 96 -9.96 35.25 -0.25
N GLN A 97 -8.78 34.71 0.02
CA GLN A 97 -8.40 34.21 1.34
C GLN A 97 -7.91 35.35 2.23
N THR A 98 -8.20 35.27 3.52
CA THR A 98 -7.61 36.14 4.55
C THR A 98 -6.84 35.30 5.56
N THR A 99 -5.69 35.78 5.99
CA THR A 99 -4.89 35.15 7.04
C THR A 99 -5.25 35.77 8.39
N VAL A 100 -5.75 34.96 9.31
CA VAL A 100 -6.03 35.37 10.70
C VAL A 100 -4.99 34.76 11.62
N ALA A 101 -4.56 35.52 12.65
CA ALA A 101 -3.49 35.10 13.57
C ALA A 101 -3.79 33.75 14.27
N THR A 102 -5.06 33.37 14.38
CA THR A 102 -5.54 32.10 14.97
C THR A 102 -5.43 30.89 14.05
N ASN A 103 -4.85 31.04 12.85
CA ASN A 103 -4.59 29.96 11.89
C ASN A 103 -3.08 29.71 11.73
N SER A 104 -2.25 30.22 12.64
CA SER A 104 -0.81 30.00 12.61
C SER A 104 -0.44 28.59 13.07
N CYS A 105 0.71 28.08 12.62
CA CYS A 105 1.25 26.82 13.15
C CYS A 105 1.37 26.87 14.68
N GLU A 106 1.75 28.01 15.25
CA GLU A 106 1.97 28.17 16.70
C GLU A 106 0.66 28.03 17.49
N SER A 107 -0.48 28.45 16.93
CA SER A 107 -1.79 28.27 17.57
C SER A 107 -2.22 26.80 17.72
N CYS A 108 -1.68 25.87 16.92
CA CYS A 108 -2.00 24.44 17.00
C CYS A 108 -0.86 23.57 17.54
N HIS A 109 0.40 24.01 17.46
CA HIS A 109 1.59 23.22 17.86
C HIS A 109 2.33 23.75 19.11
N GLY A 110 2.07 25.00 19.54
CA GLY A 110 2.38 25.45 20.91
C GLY A 110 3.87 25.62 21.18
N LEU A 111 4.36 25.13 22.32
CA LEU A 111 5.74 25.36 22.80
C LEU A 111 6.84 24.84 21.84
N VAL A 112 6.61 23.73 21.15
CA VAL A 112 7.57 23.18 20.17
C VAL A 112 7.70 24.15 19.00
N GLN A 113 6.54 24.59 18.48
CA GLN A 113 6.51 25.57 17.41
C GLN A 113 7.06 26.92 17.83
N HIS A 114 6.88 27.33 19.09
CA HIS A 114 7.46 28.58 19.59
C HIS A 114 8.99 28.62 19.45
N LYS A 115 9.69 27.53 19.77
CA LYS A 115 11.15 27.43 19.58
C LYS A 115 11.53 27.49 18.09
N ILE A 116 10.77 26.78 17.26
CA ILE A 116 10.94 26.78 15.80
C ILE A 116 10.73 28.20 15.23
N THR A 117 9.64 28.86 15.59
CA THR A 117 9.31 30.23 15.19
C THR A 117 10.41 31.21 15.61
N ASN A 118 10.95 31.08 16.83
CA ASN A 118 12.04 31.94 17.29
C ASN A 118 13.34 31.70 16.51
N ALA A 119 13.69 30.44 16.22
CA ALA A 119 14.84 30.12 15.37
C ALA A 119 14.65 30.67 13.95
N TRP A 120 13.47 30.47 13.37
CA TRP A 120 13.08 30.98 12.05
C TRP A 120 13.13 32.51 11.96
N LYS A 121 12.65 33.24 12.96
CA LYS A 121 12.73 34.71 13.01
C LYS A 121 14.16 35.25 12.97
N ASN A 122 15.13 34.46 13.43
CA ASN A 122 16.55 34.82 13.39
C ASN A 122 17.24 34.45 12.07
N SER A 123 16.53 33.77 11.16
CA SER A 123 17.04 33.35 9.86
C SER A 123 17.43 34.53 8.98
N VAL A 124 18.46 34.33 8.14
CA VAL A 124 18.88 35.28 7.12
C VAL A 124 17.74 35.65 6.18
N HIS A 125 16.84 34.70 5.87
CA HIS A 125 15.70 34.95 5.00
C HIS A 125 14.77 36.01 5.60
N ILE A 126 14.43 35.90 6.88
CA ILE A 126 13.59 36.88 7.56
C ILE A 126 14.27 38.25 7.63
N SER A 127 15.53 38.27 8.08
CA SER A 127 16.28 39.54 8.22
C SER A 127 16.53 40.26 6.90
N LYS A 128 16.42 39.59 5.74
CA LYS A 128 16.68 40.15 4.41
C LYS A 128 15.43 40.39 3.57
N ILE A 129 14.47 39.47 3.61
CA ILE A 129 13.29 39.49 2.74
C ILE A 129 12.13 40.25 3.39
N ASP A 130 11.94 40.12 4.71
CA ASP A 130 10.80 40.71 5.42
C ASP A 130 11.12 42.01 6.18
N LYS A 131 12.15 42.74 5.75
CA LYS A 131 12.60 43.99 6.39
C LYS A 131 11.53 45.07 6.49
N ASP A 132 10.58 45.09 5.56
CA ASP A 132 9.52 46.09 5.49
C ASP A 132 8.25 45.66 6.26
N GLY A 133 8.27 44.50 6.95
CA GLY A 133 7.14 43.97 7.70
C GLY A 133 5.93 43.61 6.84
N LYS A 134 6.16 43.23 5.58
CA LYS A 134 5.11 42.92 4.60
C LYS A 134 4.78 41.41 4.53
N ASN A 135 5.29 40.63 5.48
CA ASN A 135 5.15 39.18 5.60
C ASN A 135 5.48 38.44 4.29
N LYS A 136 6.57 38.83 3.62
CA LYS A 136 6.97 38.27 2.31
C LYS A 136 7.63 36.89 2.38
N PHE A 137 7.88 36.39 3.59
CA PHE A 137 8.50 35.09 3.85
C PHE A 137 7.85 34.49 5.09
N SER A 138 7.32 33.27 4.99
CA SER A 138 6.54 32.57 6.02
C SER A 138 7.02 31.12 6.19
N CYS A 139 6.42 30.37 7.13
CA CYS A 139 6.65 28.93 7.23
C CYS A 139 6.28 28.20 5.91
N GLU A 140 5.22 28.66 5.23
CA GLU A 140 4.78 28.06 3.96
C GLU A 140 5.72 28.34 2.79
N SER A 141 6.69 29.25 2.97
CA SER A 141 7.73 29.50 1.96
C SER A 141 8.70 28.33 1.83
N CYS A 142 8.82 27.50 2.88
CA CYS A 142 9.66 26.31 2.90
C CYS A 142 8.84 25.01 3.05
N HIS A 143 7.67 25.07 3.67
CA HIS A 143 6.87 23.88 3.98
C HIS A 143 5.53 23.92 3.28
N ASP A 144 5.07 22.77 2.82
CA ASP A 144 3.68 22.62 2.40
C ASP A 144 2.92 21.86 3.48
N ALA A 145 2.05 22.57 4.18
CA ALA A 145 1.24 22.01 5.26
C ALA A 145 0.32 20.90 4.75
N HIS A 146 -0.07 20.92 3.47
CA HIS A 146 -0.97 19.93 2.89
C HIS A 146 -0.31 18.57 2.74
N ILE A 147 1.02 18.49 2.58
CA ILE A 147 1.72 17.23 2.23
C ILE A 147 2.83 16.86 3.21
N MET A 148 2.88 17.52 4.37
CA MET A 148 3.91 17.30 5.39
C MET A 148 3.83 15.88 5.96
N GLN A 149 4.96 15.15 5.99
CA GLN A 149 5.06 13.80 6.55
C GLN A 149 5.95 13.75 7.79
N SER A 150 5.62 12.89 8.77
CA SER A 150 6.34 12.76 10.05
C SER A 150 7.71 12.05 9.92
N SER A 151 7.91 11.23 8.89
CA SER A 151 9.05 10.31 8.75
C SER A 151 10.34 10.92 8.17
N VAL A 152 10.34 12.22 7.85
CA VAL A 152 11.42 12.86 7.06
C VAL A 152 12.63 13.30 7.91
N ILE A 153 12.48 13.46 9.23
CA ILE A 153 13.44 14.22 10.03
C ILE A 153 14.65 13.39 10.50
N THR A 154 14.48 12.11 10.84
CA THR A 154 15.52 11.33 11.53
C THR A 154 16.44 10.53 10.59
N LYS A 155 15.93 10.08 9.44
CA LYS A 155 16.69 9.29 8.47
C LYS A 155 16.11 9.41 7.05
N PRO A 156 16.30 10.57 6.38
CA PRO A 156 15.70 10.80 5.08
C PRO A 156 16.29 9.86 4.02
N THR A 157 15.44 9.40 3.10
CA THR A 157 15.88 8.74 1.86
C THR A 157 16.57 9.74 0.93
N VAL A 158 17.31 9.25 -0.07
CA VAL A 158 17.93 10.11 -1.11
C VAL A 158 16.87 11.00 -1.78
N GLN A 159 15.68 10.46 -2.05
CA GLN A 159 14.58 11.22 -2.63
C GLN A 159 14.08 12.31 -1.67
N GLN A 160 13.96 12.00 -0.37
CA GLN A 160 13.54 12.99 0.63
C GLN A 160 14.59 14.10 0.81
N VAL A 161 15.89 13.77 0.71
CA VAL A 161 16.96 14.79 0.66
C VAL A 161 16.79 15.68 -0.57
N ALA A 162 16.58 15.09 -1.75
CA ALA A 162 16.36 15.83 -2.98
C ALA A 162 15.12 16.73 -2.88
N SER A 163 13.99 16.22 -2.40
CA SER A 163 12.76 16.99 -2.18
C SER A 163 12.96 18.12 -1.17
N SER A 164 13.69 17.87 -0.07
CA SER A 164 14.03 18.92 0.91
C SER A 164 14.92 20.01 0.30
N ASN A 165 15.85 19.64 -0.57
CA ASN A 165 16.76 20.58 -1.23
C ASN A 165 16.05 21.36 -2.35
N ALA A 166 15.06 20.74 -3.00
CA ALA A 166 14.24 21.37 -4.03
C ALA A 166 13.56 22.65 -3.50
N LEU A 167 13.10 22.64 -2.24
CA LEU A 167 12.51 23.81 -1.56
C LEU A 167 13.45 25.02 -1.59
N CYS A 168 14.75 24.79 -1.45
CA CYS A 168 15.76 25.84 -1.53
C CYS A 168 16.06 26.20 -2.98
N THR A 169 16.32 25.19 -3.83
CA THR A 169 16.74 25.44 -5.21
C THR A 169 15.65 26.08 -6.06
N ASP A 170 14.38 25.84 -5.75
CA ASP A 170 13.25 26.51 -6.40
C ASP A 170 13.43 28.03 -6.34
N CYS A 171 13.74 28.62 -5.19
CA CYS A 171 13.94 30.06 -5.10
C CYS A 171 15.36 30.49 -5.49
N HIS A 172 16.37 29.68 -5.16
CA HIS A 172 17.77 30.04 -5.39
C HIS A 172 18.23 29.87 -6.85
N THR A 173 17.52 29.12 -7.69
CA THR A 173 17.92 28.93 -9.10
C THR A 173 17.02 29.65 -10.10
N ARG A 174 15.80 30.06 -9.72
CA ARG A 174 14.89 30.78 -10.60
C ARG A 174 15.16 32.29 -10.61
N ALA A 175 15.47 32.82 -11.79
CA ALA A 175 15.92 34.21 -11.97
C ALA A 175 14.90 35.26 -11.50
N VAL A 176 13.62 35.06 -11.80
CA VAL A 176 12.56 36.05 -11.54
C VAL A 176 12.25 36.13 -10.05
N GLU A 177 12.04 34.97 -9.41
CA GLU A 177 11.68 34.83 -8.02
C GLU A 177 12.82 35.28 -7.11
N TYR A 178 14.05 34.88 -7.44
CA TYR A 178 15.22 35.34 -6.70
C TYR A 178 15.38 36.86 -6.79
N GLN A 179 15.23 37.45 -7.97
CA GLN A 179 15.36 38.89 -8.15
C GLN A 179 14.31 39.66 -7.35
N ALA A 180 13.06 39.16 -7.34
CA ALA A 180 11.96 39.75 -6.59
C ALA A 180 12.21 39.71 -5.06
N LEU A 181 12.75 38.61 -4.54
CA LEU A 181 12.98 38.43 -3.10
C LEU A 181 14.29 39.03 -2.60
N SER A 182 15.31 39.13 -3.44
CA SER A 182 16.66 39.61 -3.08
C SER A 182 16.85 41.12 -3.18
N GLY A 183 15.80 41.87 -3.53
CA GLY A 183 15.89 43.31 -3.75
C GLY A 183 16.62 43.67 -5.05
N GLY A 184 16.45 42.86 -6.10
CA GLY A 184 16.93 43.16 -7.46
C GLY A 184 18.23 42.46 -7.88
N LYS A 185 18.81 41.59 -7.06
CA LYS A 185 20.04 40.85 -7.40
C LYS A 185 19.78 39.78 -8.46
N LYS A 186 20.79 39.48 -9.27
CA LYS A 186 20.73 38.36 -10.21
C LYS A 186 21.10 37.05 -9.52
N VAL A 187 20.47 35.94 -9.93
CA VAL A 187 20.81 34.58 -9.47
C VAL A 187 22.30 34.26 -9.63
N THR A 188 22.94 34.79 -10.67
CA THR A 188 24.38 34.60 -10.94
C THR A 188 25.30 35.31 -9.96
N GLU A 189 24.79 36.23 -9.14
CA GLU A 189 25.58 36.93 -8.11
C GLU A 189 25.76 36.09 -6.84
N GLN A 190 25.07 34.95 -6.73
CA GLN A 190 25.22 34.04 -5.61
C GLN A 190 26.09 32.84 -6.02
N ASP A 191 26.92 32.36 -5.10
CA ASP A 191 27.75 31.17 -5.32
C ASP A 191 27.00 29.91 -4.86
N LEU A 192 26.42 29.17 -5.81
CA LEU A 192 25.83 27.85 -5.58
C LEU A 192 26.77 26.70 -5.95
N THR A 193 27.99 27.00 -6.38
CA THR A 193 28.89 25.97 -6.92
C THR A 193 29.38 25.02 -5.84
N HIS A 194 29.31 25.44 -4.56
CA HIS A 194 29.84 24.71 -3.41
C HIS A 194 31.25 24.17 -3.68
N ALA A 195 32.04 24.89 -4.49
CA ALA A 195 33.31 24.41 -5.02
C ALA A 195 34.36 24.13 -3.94
N SER A 196 34.19 24.70 -2.75
CA SER A 196 34.99 24.44 -1.56
C SER A 196 34.68 23.10 -0.87
N ILE A 197 33.58 22.42 -1.22
CA ILE A 197 33.17 21.13 -0.66
C ILE A 197 33.78 19.99 -1.48
N PRO A 198 34.63 19.14 -0.89
CA PRO A 198 35.15 17.95 -1.57
C PRO A 198 34.00 17.02 -1.97
N ASN A 199 33.98 16.53 -3.22
CA ASN A 199 32.91 15.66 -3.72
C ASN A 199 31.51 16.26 -3.47
N ALA A 200 31.30 17.53 -3.82
CA ALA A 200 30.04 18.26 -3.58
C ALA A 200 28.78 17.47 -3.98
N ALA A 201 28.81 16.75 -5.11
CA ALA A 201 27.68 15.94 -5.56
C ALA A 201 27.27 14.84 -4.56
N LEU A 202 28.23 14.19 -3.89
CA LEU A 202 27.95 13.16 -2.87
C LEU A 202 27.37 13.78 -1.61
N HIS A 203 27.90 14.95 -1.19
CA HIS A 203 27.38 15.69 -0.05
C HIS A 203 25.95 16.14 -0.30
N LEU A 204 25.68 16.79 -1.43
CA LEU A 204 24.35 17.31 -1.78
C LEU A 204 23.32 16.20 -2.05
N GLY A 205 23.77 15.00 -2.41
CA GLY A 205 22.92 13.82 -2.54
C GLY A 205 22.62 13.11 -1.21
N SER A 206 23.40 13.38 -0.16
CA SER A 206 23.30 12.68 1.13
C SER A 206 22.86 13.59 2.29
N LEU A 207 23.01 14.90 2.13
CA LEU A 207 22.72 15.91 3.15
C LEU A 207 21.72 16.92 2.59
N ARG A 208 20.83 17.39 3.48
CA ARG A 208 19.93 18.49 3.15
C ARG A 208 20.71 19.80 3.26
N CYS A 209 20.30 20.83 2.52
CA CYS A 209 20.87 22.17 2.63
C CYS A 209 20.84 22.67 4.09
N ILE A 210 19.76 22.41 4.82
CA ILE A 210 19.60 22.77 6.23
C ILE A 210 20.60 22.02 7.15
N ASP A 211 21.07 20.83 6.76
CA ASP A 211 22.10 20.09 7.51
C ASP A 211 23.46 20.79 7.45
N CYS A 212 23.63 21.80 6.59
CA CYS A 212 24.82 22.64 6.54
C CYS A 212 24.55 24.12 6.85
N HIS A 213 23.37 24.62 6.46
CA HIS A 213 23.01 26.04 6.54
C HIS A 213 22.16 26.41 7.75
N ALA A 214 21.66 25.47 8.55
CA ALA A 214 21.16 25.82 9.87
C ALA A 214 22.33 26.14 10.82
N GLY A 215 22.16 27.14 11.69
CA GLY A 215 23.17 27.50 12.68
C GLY A 215 23.62 26.31 13.55
N SER A 216 24.89 26.27 13.95
CA SER A 216 25.45 25.12 14.67
C SER A 216 24.78 24.85 16.02
N ASN A 217 24.29 25.90 16.67
CA ASN A 217 23.62 25.82 17.97
C ASN A 217 22.09 25.67 17.84
N ASP A 218 21.56 25.66 16.62
CA ASP A 218 20.13 25.49 16.38
C ASP A 218 19.80 24.04 16.08
N LEU A 219 19.31 23.34 17.10
CA LEU A 219 18.82 21.97 16.96
C LEU A 219 17.48 21.88 16.23
N THR A 220 16.75 22.99 16.09
CA THR A 220 15.46 23.01 15.38
C THR A 220 15.62 22.97 13.87
N LEU A 221 16.80 23.35 13.34
CA LEU A 221 17.11 23.48 11.91
C LEU A 221 16.39 24.62 11.17
N HIS A 222 15.85 25.61 11.87
CA HIS A 222 15.05 26.69 11.28
C HIS A 222 15.76 28.06 11.26
N ASN A 223 16.85 28.24 12.01
CA ASN A 223 17.73 29.40 11.91
C ASN A 223 18.73 29.22 10.77
N ILE A 224 18.31 29.56 9.55
CA ILE A 224 19.17 29.49 8.37
C ILE A 224 20.14 30.67 8.35
N VAL A 225 21.44 30.38 8.33
CA VAL A 225 22.51 31.37 8.38
C VAL A 225 23.09 31.67 7.00
N PRO A 226 23.78 32.81 6.80
CA PRO A 226 24.50 33.09 5.57
C PRO A 226 25.55 32.02 5.26
N ALA A 227 25.90 31.84 3.98
CA ALA A 227 26.90 30.85 3.55
C ALA A 227 28.27 30.96 4.23
N LYS A 228 28.65 32.16 4.71
CA LYS A 228 29.92 32.37 5.44
C LYS A 228 29.91 31.80 6.87
N GLU A 229 28.72 31.52 7.40
CA GLU A 229 28.48 31.05 8.77
C GLU A 229 27.95 29.60 8.79
N SER A 230 27.89 28.93 7.62
CA SER A 230 27.51 27.52 7.54
C SER A 230 28.49 26.62 8.29
N VAL A 231 28.04 25.41 8.62
CA VAL A 231 28.87 24.44 9.36
C VAL A 231 30.18 24.13 8.64
N SER A 232 31.25 23.94 9.41
CA SER A 232 32.56 23.56 8.91
C SER A 232 32.76 22.04 8.89
N CYS A 233 33.73 21.57 8.09
CA CYS A 233 33.99 20.13 7.91
C CYS A 233 34.23 19.39 9.24
N ASN A 234 34.97 20.00 10.17
CA ASN A 234 35.28 19.40 11.47
C ASN A 234 34.05 19.23 12.38
N GLN A 235 32.98 20.01 12.19
CA GLN A 235 31.75 19.87 12.98
C GLN A 235 30.93 18.64 12.55
N CYS A 236 31.12 18.18 11.31
CA CYS A 236 30.45 16.98 10.78
C CYS A 236 31.31 15.71 10.89
N HIS A 237 32.64 15.86 10.79
CA HIS A 237 33.62 14.77 10.77
C HIS A 237 34.42 14.60 12.08
N SER A 238 33.87 15.07 13.20
CA SER A 238 34.38 14.80 14.56
C SER A 238 33.70 13.59 15.21
N ASP A 239 34.27 13.12 16.32
CA ASP A 239 33.64 12.10 17.18
C ASP A 239 32.28 12.56 17.72
N GLU A 240 32.14 13.87 17.99
CA GLU A 240 30.87 14.52 18.35
C GLU A 240 30.25 15.20 17.12
N SER A 241 29.83 14.40 16.13
CA SER A 241 29.27 14.93 14.88
C SER A 241 27.94 15.67 15.11
N ILE A 242 27.85 16.89 14.59
CA ILE A 242 26.61 17.68 14.61
C ILE A 242 25.44 16.96 13.91
N LEU A 243 25.73 16.10 12.92
CA LEU A 243 24.70 15.30 12.24
C LEU A 243 23.98 14.34 13.19
N VAL A 244 24.70 13.81 14.19
CA VAL A 244 24.10 12.95 15.23
C VAL A 244 23.20 13.78 16.14
N GLN A 245 23.66 14.97 16.56
CA GLN A 245 22.88 15.88 17.41
C GLN A 245 21.57 16.30 16.72
N ARG A 246 21.62 16.58 15.41
CA ARG A 246 20.47 16.98 14.59
C ARG A 246 19.42 15.88 14.41
N ARG A 247 19.76 14.60 14.60
CA ARG A 247 18.77 13.49 14.58
C ARG A 247 17.85 13.48 15.80
N HIS A 248 18.22 14.15 16.90
CA HIS A 248 17.49 14.07 18.17
C HIS A 248 16.38 15.13 18.31
N PHE A 249 16.19 15.99 17.30
CA PHE A 249 15.07 16.94 17.27
C PHE A 249 13.73 16.30 16.86
N ALA A 250 13.65 14.97 16.78
CA ALA A 250 12.43 14.28 16.40
C ALA A 250 11.28 14.64 17.37
N PRO A 251 10.18 15.23 16.87
CA PRO A 251 8.96 15.27 17.63
C PRO A 251 8.55 13.80 17.86
N THR A 252 8.53 13.34 19.11
CA THR A 252 7.95 12.04 19.49
C THR A 252 6.49 11.96 19.01
N GLU A 253 5.89 10.77 18.92
CA GLU A 253 4.46 10.58 18.54
C GLU A 253 3.48 11.49 19.30
N GLN A 254 3.90 11.96 20.48
CA GLN A 254 3.21 12.94 21.32
C GLN A 254 3.17 14.36 20.75
N ASN A 255 3.80 14.65 19.60
CA ASN A 255 3.90 15.99 19.00
C ASN A 255 3.22 16.11 17.62
N THR A 256 2.30 15.22 17.28
CA THR A 256 1.42 15.40 16.11
C THR A 256 0.44 16.55 16.34
N ALA A 257 -0.08 17.16 15.28
CA ALA A 257 -1.07 18.23 15.43
C ALA A 257 -2.29 17.69 16.22
N GLY A 258 -2.60 18.30 17.37
CA GLY A 258 -3.68 17.85 18.25
C GLY A 258 -3.35 16.77 19.29
N SER A 259 -2.17 16.12 19.27
CA SER A 259 -1.80 15.09 20.26
C SER A 259 -1.59 15.61 21.69
N LEU A 260 -1.44 16.93 21.82
CA LEU A 260 -1.26 17.62 23.10
C LEU A 260 -2.56 18.28 23.61
N LEU A 261 -3.71 18.05 22.96
CA LEU A 261 -5.01 18.50 23.46
C LEU A 261 -5.28 17.89 24.85
N ASN A 262 -5.76 18.72 25.79
CA ASN A 262 -6.00 18.39 27.21
C ASN A 262 -4.75 18.21 28.07
N GLN A 263 -3.55 18.53 27.56
CA GLN A 263 -2.32 18.55 28.36
C GLN A 263 -2.04 19.92 29.00
N GLY A 264 -2.95 20.89 28.85
CA GLY A 264 -2.81 22.23 29.45
C GLY A 264 -1.76 23.11 28.77
N LEU A 265 -1.38 22.76 27.54
CA LEU A 265 -0.36 23.45 26.76
C LEU A 265 -0.95 24.45 25.74
N PHE A 266 -2.25 24.35 25.44
CA PHE A 266 -2.98 25.30 24.59
C PHE A 266 -4.15 25.91 25.36
N ASP A 267 -4.76 26.95 24.76
CA ASP A 267 -6.16 27.29 25.04
C ASP A 267 -7.05 26.20 24.44
N ASP A 268 -7.01 25.03 25.08
CA ASP A 268 -7.64 23.78 24.65
C ASP A 268 -9.14 23.99 24.41
N LYS A 269 -9.76 24.89 25.17
CA LYS A 269 -11.19 25.20 25.08
C LYS A 269 -11.51 25.98 23.80
N SER A 270 -10.79 27.05 23.52
CA SER A 270 -10.97 27.84 22.28
C SER A 270 -10.67 27.00 21.03
N LEU A 271 -9.62 26.18 21.09
CA LEU A 271 -9.23 25.30 19.98
C LEU A 271 -10.28 24.20 19.75
N GLN A 272 -10.77 23.54 20.81
CA GLN A 272 -11.85 22.56 20.71
C GLN A 272 -13.16 23.19 20.22
N GLU A 273 -13.55 24.37 20.72
CA GLU A 273 -14.74 25.09 20.25
C GLU A 273 -14.64 25.41 18.76
N LYS A 274 -13.47 25.88 18.29
CA LYS A 274 -13.22 26.16 16.87
C LYS A 274 -13.28 24.88 16.03
N LEU A 275 -12.58 23.83 16.44
CA LEU A 275 -12.58 22.54 15.72
C LEU A 275 -13.98 21.92 15.68
N ASN A 276 -14.70 21.92 16.80
CA ASN A 276 -16.09 21.45 16.89
C ASN A 276 -17.03 22.28 16.02
N SER A 277 -16.83 23.59 15.90
CA SER A 277 -17.63 24.46 15.01
C SER A 277 -17.40 24.16 13.52
N LEU A 278 -16.27 23.54 13.18
CA LEU A 278 -15.89 23.17 11.81
C LEU A 278 -16.15 21.67 11.50
N GLY A 279 -16.86 20.96 12.38
CA GLY A 279 -17.17 19.54 12.23
C GLY A 279 -16.49 18.60 13.22
N GLY A 280 -15.69 19.13 14.15
CA GLY A 280 -14.95 18.39 15.19
C GLY A 280 -13.63 17.79 14.70
N ILE A 281 -12.71 17.50 15.62
CA ILE A 281 -11.74 16.43 15.37
C ILE A 281 -12.54 15.13 15.47
N PRO A 282 -12.58 14.26 14.45
CA PRO A 282 -13.22 12.97 14.60
C PRO A 282 -12.58 12.25 15.80
N ALA A 283 -13.37 12.03 16.85
CA ALA A 283 -12.94 11.30 18.03
C ALA A 283 -12.31 9.99 17.55
N GLN A 284 -11.01 9.79 17.86
CA GLN A 284 -10.19 8.63 17.48
C GLN A 284 -10.86 7.82 16.38
N GLN A 285 -10.73 8.30 15.16
CA GLN A 285 -11.31 7.63 14.01
C GLN A 285 -10.75 6.20 14.01
N GLU A 286 -11.56 5.21 14.39
CA GLU A 286 -11.31 3.83 13.98
C GLU A 286 -11.04 3.90 12.48
N VAL A 287 -10.09 3.12 11.95
CA VAL A 287 -9.78 3.09 10.52
C VAL A 287 -11.09 2.90 9.75
N GLN A 288 -11.65 4.00 9.24
CA GLN A 288 -12.97 4.00 8.62
C GLN A 288 -12.75 3.71 7.14
N TRP A 289 -13.56 2.79 6.63
CA TRP A 289 -13.57 2.47 5.21
C TRP A 289 -14.04 3.69 4.43
N VAL A 290 -13.12 4.35 3.75
CA VAL A 290 -13.46 5.40 2.80
C VAL A 290 -14.13 4.70 1.61
N ASN A 291 -15.38 5.07 1.32
CA ASN A 291 -16.09 4.63 0.11
C ASN A 291 -15.44 5.28 -1.13
N GLY A 292 -14.26 4.81 -1.52
CA GLY A 292 -13.63 5.23 -2.75
C GLY A 292 -14.44 4.74 -3.95
N SER A 293 -14.81 5.64 -4.86
CA SER A 293 -15.30 5.23 -6.18
C SER A 293 -14.14 4.67 -6.99
N LEU A 294 -14.33 3.52 -7.64
CA LEU A 294 -13.37 2.98 -8.63
C LEU A 294 -12.90 4.14 -9.56
N PHE A 295 -11.59 4.44 -9.54
CA PHE A 295 -10.91 5.48 -10.33
C PHE A 295 -10.92 6.94 -9.83
N LYS A 296 -11.31 7.23 -8.58
CA LYS A 296 -11.00 8.51 -7.93
C LYS A 296 -10.66 8.31 -6.46
N ASN A 297 -9.64 9.01 -6.00
CA ASN A 297 -9.19 9.13 -4.62
C ASN A 297 -8.28 7.98 -4.16
N SER A 298 -7.34 8.33 -3.29
CA SER A 298 -6.14 7.60 -2.89
C SER A 298 -6.34 6.12 -2.52
N TYR A 299 -5.32 5.29 -2.72
CA TYR A 299 -5.29 3.91 -2.20
C TYR A 299 -4.48 3.87 -0.89
N LEU A 300 -5.18 3.72 0.24
CA LEU A 300 -4.58 3.43 1.54
C LEU A 300 -4.95 2.01 1.95
N ILE A 301 -3.91 1.17 2.15
CA ILE A 301 -4.07 -0.25 2.52
C ILE A 301 -4.90 -0.35 3.81
N GLY A 302 -6.03 -1.06 3.76
CA GLY A 302 -6.90 -1.29 4.92
C GLY A 302 -7.90 -0.17 5.23
N ALA A 303 -7.82 0.97 4.53
CA ALA A 303 -8.73 2.09 4.73
C ALA A 303 -9.59 2.39 3.49
N ASN A 304 -9.09 2.12 2.28
CA ASN A 304 -9.77 2.50 1.04
C ASN A 304 -9.98 1.25 0.17
N GLY A 305 -11.22 0.74 0.14
CA GLY A 305 -11.63 -0.39 -0.69
C GLY A 305 -12.95 -0.12 -1.43
N ASP A 306 -13.17 -0.78 -2.57
CA ASP A 306 -14.46 -0.68 -3.27
C ASP A 306 -15.41 -1.75 -2.71
N VAL A 307 -16.38 -1.32 -1.90
CA VAL A 307 -17.36 -2.21 -1.26
C VAL A 307 -18.13 -3.07 -2.27
N ARG A 308 -18.34 -2.58 -3.50
CA ARG A 308 -19.03 -3.35 -4.55
C ARG A 308 -18.12 -4.45 -5.09
N LEU A 309 -16.85 -4.13 -5.34
CA LEU A 309 -15.85 -5.09 -5.78
C LEU A 309 -15.59 -6.16 -4.72
N ASP A 310 -15.42 -5.75 -3.46
CA ASP A 310 -15.21 -6.64 -2.32
C ASP A 310 -16.39 -7.60 -2.17
N ARG A 311 -17.60 -7.06 -2.22
CA ARG A 311 -18.83 -7.86 -2.18
C ARG A 311 -18.92 -8.82 -3.37
N ALA A 312 -18.57 -8.38 -4.58
CA ALA A 312 -18.57 -9.23 -5.77
C ALA A 312 -17.58 -10.39 -5.62
N ILE A 313 -16.36 -10.14 -5.14
CA ILE A 313 -15.33 -11.15 -4.91
C ILE A 313 -15.79 -12.13 -3.83
N MET A 314 -16.34 -11.65 -2.71
CA MET A 314 -16.86 -12.50 -1.63
C MET A 314 -18.00 -13.40 -2.12
N TRP A 315 -18.97 -12.86 -2.87
CA TRP A 315 -20.05 -13.67 -3.45
C TRP A 315 -19.53 -14.69 -4.45
N LEU A 316 -18.59 -14.30 -5.31
CA LEU A 316 -17.99 -15.20 -6.28
C LEU A 316 -17.25 -16.36 -5.60
N ALA A 317 -16.43 -16.07 -4.58
CA ALA A 317 -15.71 -17.07 -3.81
C ALA A 317 -16.66 -17.99 -3.03
N ALA A 318 -17.72 -17.44 -2.40
CA ALA A 318 -18.72 -18.21 -1.68
C ALA A 318 -19.54 -19.12 -2.63
N ALA A 319 -19.97 -18.58 -3.78
CA ALA A 319 -20.70 -19.34 -4.79
C ALA A 319 -19.84 -20.47 -5.37
N LEU A 320 -18.58 -20.18 -5.70
CA LEU A 320 -17.62 -21.19 -6.16
C LEU A 320 -17.42 -22.28 -5.11
N LEU A 321 -17.17 -21.90 -3.85
CA LEU A 321 -17.01 -22.86 -2.75
C LEU A 321 -18.25 -23.75 -2.61
N LEU A 322 -19.45 -23.17 -2.65
CA LEU A 322 -20.70 -23.92 -2.59
C LEU A 322 -20.82 -24.92 -3.75
N ILE A 323 -20.53 -24.48 -4.99
CA ILE A 323 -20.53 -25.35 -6.17
C ILE A 323 -19.54 -26.50 -6.00
N LEU A 324 -18.31 -26.24 -5.55
CA LEU A 324 -17.28 -27.26 -5.36
C LEU A 324 -17.66 -28.26 -4.27
N VAL A 325 -18.25 -27.80 -3.16
CA VAL A 325 -18.75 -28.66 -2.08
C VAL A 325 -19.91 -29.52 -2.57
N LEU A 326 -20.90 -28.94 -3.24
CA LEU A 326 -22.04 -29.68 -3.81
C LEU A 326 -21.58 -30.69 -4.84
N HIS A 327 -20.65 -30.31 -5.73
CA HIS A 327 -20.04 -31.22 -6.71
C HIS A 327 -19.32 -32.38 -6.01
N GLY A 328 -18.51 -32.09 -5.00
CA GLY A 328 -17.82 -33.09 -4.20
C GLY A 328 -18.77 -34.05 -3.47
N LEU A 329 -19.83 -33.54 -2.84
CA LEU A 329 -20.85 -34.35 -2.16
C LEU A 329 -21.62 -35.22 -3.15
N LEU A 330 -22.04 -34.65 -4.29
CA LEU A 330 -22.72 -35.38 -5.35
C LEU A 330 -21.83 -36.52 -5.88
N ARG A 331 -20.53 -36.26 -6.04
CA ARG A 331 -19.56 -37.29 -6.43
C ARG A 331 -19.50 -38.41 -5.39
N LEU A 332 -19.47 -38.09 -4.10
CA LEU A 332 -19.44 -39.09 -3.02
C LEU A 332 -20.73 -39.93 -2.97
N VAL A 333 -21.88 -39.33 -3.26
CA VAL A 333 -23.18 -40.03 -3.27
C VAL A 333 -23.34 -40.91 -4.52
N ILE A 334 -22.94 -40.40 -5.69
CA ILE A 334 -23.08 -41.12 -6.97
C ILE A 334 -21.98 -42.17 -7.17
N SER A 335 -20.82 -41.99 -6.54
CA SER A 335 -19.68 -42.89 -6.68
C SER A 335 -20.05 -44.31 -6.28
N LYS A 336 -20.42 -45.12 -7.27
CA LYS A 336 -20.46 -46.58 -7.14
C LYS A 336 -19.04 -47.02 -6.77
N THR A 337 -18.87 -47.61 -5.60
CA THR A 337 -17.65 -48.28 -5.19
C THR A 337 -17.36 -49.36 -6.24
N GLN A 338 -16.47 -49.09 -7.19
CA GLN A 338 -15.95 -50.11 -8.10
C GLN A 338 -15.15 -51.10 -7.23
N PRO A 339 -15.62 -52.35 -7.07
CA PRO A 339 -14.91 -53.33 -6.27
C PRO A 339 -13.67 -53.82 -7.04
N GLY A 340 -12.51 -53.79 -6.40
CA GLY A 340 -11.37 -54.63 -6.80
C GLY A 340 -10.53 -54.15 -7.99
N GLY A 341 -9.63 -53.20 -7.75
CA GLY A 341 -8.47 -52.94 -8.62
C GLY A 341 -7.20 -52.90 -7.78
N GLN A 342 -6.10 -53.48 -8.26
CA GLN A 342 -4.80 -53.39 -7.56
C GLN A 342 -4.31 -51.94 -7.55
N TRP A 343 -3.69 -51.53 -6.44
CA TRP A 343 -3.10 -50.21 -6.30
C TRP A 343 -1.70 -50.20 -6.86
N HIS A 344 -1.47 -49.42 -7.90
CA HIS A 344 -0.15 -49.16 -8.44
C HIS A 344 0.42 -47.86 -7.88
N LYS A 345 1.70 -47.91 -7.49
CA LYS A 345 2.47 -46.77 -6.96
C LYS A 345 3.62 -46.45 -7.89
N THR A 346 3.68 -45.22 -8.38
CA THR A 346 4.77 -44.75 -9.24
C THR A 346 5.43 -43.54 -8.62
N TYR A 347 6.76 -43.57 -8.44
CA TYR A 347 7.49 -42.39 -7.95
C TYR A 347 7.49 -41.31 -9.02
N LEU A 348 6.84 -40.18 -8.75
CA LEU A 348 6.60 -39.13 -9.74
C LEU A 348 7.08 -37.75 -9.26
N TYR A 349 6.92 -37.46 -7.97
CA TYR A 349 7.27 -36.16 -7.40
C TYR A 349 8.55 -36.29 -6.60
N THR A 350 9.64 -35.66 -7.07
CA THR A 350 10.94 -35.72 -6.40
C THR A 350 10.95 -34.93 -5.09
N LEU A 351 11.85 -35.28 -4.16
CA LEU A 351 11.95 -34.58 -2.87
C LEU A 351 12.14 -33.05 -3.03
N PRO A 352 13.03 -32.53 -3.91
CA PRO A 352 13.18 -31.09 -4.09
C PRO A 352 11.89 -30.41 -4.56
N VAL A 353 11.15 -31.03 -5.48
CA VAL A 353 9.86 -30.50 -5.98
C VAL A 353 8.82 -30.45 -4.85
N ARG A 354 8.78 -31.46 -3.98
CA ARG A 354 7.84 -31.48 -2.85
C ARG A 354 8.18 -30.43 -1.80
N ILE A 355 9.45 -30.29 -1.42
CA ILE A 355 9.91 -29.25 -0.47
C ILE A 355 9.55 -27.87 -1.02
N TRP A 356 9.91 -27.62 -2.28
CA TRP A 356 9.59 -26.36 -2.95
C TRP A 356 8.08 -26.09 -2.95
N HIS A 357 7.27 -27.08 -3.32
CA HIS A 357 5.82 -26.94 -3.35
C HIS A 357 5.24 -26.58 -1.99
N TRP A 358 5.64 -27.28 -0.92
CA TRP A 358 5.10 -27.01 0.42
C TRP A 358 5.54 -25.66 0.97
N LEU A 359 6.77 -25.24 0.68
CA LEU A 359 7.25 -23.91 1.03
C LEU A 359 6.48 -22.82 0.27
N ASN A 360 6.26 -23.01 -1.03
CA ASN A 360 5.45 -22.12 -1.86
C ASN A 360 3.99 -22.05 -1.35
N ALA A 361 3.38 -23.20 -1.04
CA ALA A 361 2.02 -23.27 -0.52
C ALA A 361 1.87 -22.56 0.83
N LEU A 362 2.85 -22.72 1.74
CA LEU A 362 2.88 -22.02 3.01
C LEU A 362 2.93 -20.50 2.80
N CYS A 363 3.85 -20.02 1.96
CA CYS A 363 3.95 -18.59 1.65
C CYS A 363 2.64 -18.05 1.07
N PHE A 364 2.04 -18.78 0.13
CA PHE A 364 0.81 -18.38 -0.55
C PHE A 364 -0.38 -18.26 0.43
N ILE A 365 -0.52 -19.22 1.35
CA ILE A 365 -1.58 -19.19 2.38
C ILE A 365 -1.35 -18.02 3.34
N LEU A 366 -0.12 -17.84 3.83
CA LEU A 366 0.21 -16.75 4.74
C LEU A 366 -0.03 -15.39 4.11
N LEU A 367 0.35 -15.19 2.84
CA LEU A 367 0.10 -13.96 2.08
C LEU A 367 -1.37 -13.68 1.85
N LEU A 368 -2.19 -14.70 1.56
CA LEU A 368 -3.64 -14.52 1.45
C LEU A 368 -4.26 -14.13 2.79
N ILE A 369 -3.85 -14.78 3.89
CA ILE A 369 -4.37 -14.46 5.23
C ILE A 369 -3.96 -13.04 5.64
N SER A 370 -2.67 -12.70 5.55
CA SER A 370 -2.20 -11.36 5.93
C SER A 370 -2.74 -10.29 4.97
N GLY A 371 -2.87 -10.58 3.68
CA GLY A 371 -3.46 -9.66 2.70
C GLY A 371 -4.94 -9.37 2.98
N VAL A 372 -5.74 -10.40 3.33
CA VAL A 372 -7.13 -10.20 3.77
C VAL A 372 -7.18 -9.43 5.09
N ALA A 373 -6.32 -9.75 6.05
CA ALA A 373 -6.28 -9.03 7.33
C ALA A 373 -5.92 -7.55 7.15
N MET A 374 -4.93 -7.24 6.30
CA MET A 374 -4.56 -5.87 5.94
C MET A 374 -5.69 -5.17 5.19
N HIS A 375 -6.27 -5.81 4.16
CA HIS A 375 -7.36 -5.24 3.36
C HIS A 375 -8.57 -4.90 4.22
N PHE A 376 -8.91 -5.76 5.19
CA PHE A 376 -10.05 -5.54 6.08
C PHE A 376 -9.71 -4.89 7.43
N SER A 377 -8.50 -4.35 7.59
CA SER A 377 -7.99 -3.72 8.82
C SER A 377 -8.27 -4.54 10.09
N GLN A 378 -8.05 -5.85 10.04
CA GLN A 378 -8.31 -6.76 11.15
C GLN A 378 -7.11 -6.82 12.09
N GLY A 379 -7.29 -6.45 13.36
CA GLY A 379 -6.21 -6.48 14.36
C GLY A 379 -5.14 -5.40 14.13
N GLU A 380 -3.91 -5.66 14.58
CA GLU A 380 -2.81 -4.70 14.46
C GLU A 380 -2.21 -4.71 13.04
N LEU A 381 -2.44 -3.62 12.29
CA LEU A 381 -2.03 -3.50 10.89
C LEU A 381 -0.52 -3.70 10.68
N ALA A 382 0.31 -3.14 11.57
CA ALA A 382 1.77 -3.25 11.48
C ALA A 382 2.24 -4.72 11.48
N THR A 383 1.70 -5.53 12.40
CA THR A 383 2.01 -6.95 12.51
C THR A 383 1.64 -7.73 11.23
N TRP A 384 0.47 -7.45 10.64
CA TRP A 384 0.08 -8.09 9.39
C TRP A 384 0.91 -7.63 8.20
N ALA A 385 1.26 -6.35 8.14
CA ALA A 385 2.12 -5.79 7.11
C ALA A 385 3.53 -6.40 7.16
N ASP A 386 4.13 -6.51 8.35
CA ASP A 386 5.43 -7.16 8.53
C ASP A 386 5.40 -8.62 8.09
N LEU A 387 4.38 -9.38 8.52
CA LEU A 387 4.20 -10.77 8.09
C LEU A 387 4.04 -10.86 6.57
N HIS A 388 3.23 -10.01 5.96
CA HIS A 388 2.99 -9.98 4.52
C HIS A 388 4.29 -9.69 3.75
N ASN A 389 5.03 -8.66 4.16
CA ASN A 389 6.26 -8.23 3.51
C ASN A 389 7.36 -9.29 3.60
N ILE A 390 7.60 -9.85 4.80
CA ILE A 390 8.60 -10.91 5.02
C ILE A 390 8.22 -12.15 4.20
N THR A 391 6.94 -12.54 4.20
CA THR A 391 6.47 -13.70 3.43
C THR A 391 6.56 -13.45 1.93
N GLY A 392 6.29 -12.23 1.47
CA GLY A 392 6.39 -11.83 0.07
C GLY A 392 7.82 -11.89 -0.46
N LEU A 393 8.79 -11.38 0.31
CA LEU A 393 10.21 -11.51 -0.01
C LEU A 393 10.66 -12.97 0.01
N THR A 394 10.14 -13.77 0.95
CA THR A 394 10.39 -15.23 0.99
C THR A 394 9.85 -15.90 -0.26
N LEU A 395 8.63 -15.56 -0.70
CA LEU A 395 8.04 -16.07 -1.94
C LEU A 395 8.91 -15.73 -3.17
N CYS A 396 9.51 -14.54 -3.22
CA CYS A 396 10.44 -14.16 -4.30
C CYS A 396 11.62 -15.15 -4.38
N ALA A 397 12.25 -15.46 -3.24
CA ALA A 397 13.34 -16.43 -3.19
C ALA A 397 12.88 -17.84 -3.59
N VAL A 398 11.71 -18.27 -3.13
CA VAL A 398 11.09 -19.57 -3.48
C VAL A 398 10.77 -19.66 -4.97
N TRP A 399 10.31 -18.57 -5.57
CA TRP A 399 10.04 -18.51 -7.00
C TRP A 399 11.33 -18.52 -7.83
N LEU A 400 12.40 -17.84 -7.40
CA LEU A 400 13.70 -17.95 -8.06
C LEU A 400 14.27 -19.38 -7.98
N LEU A 401 14.10 -20.06 -6.84
CA LEU A 401 14.45 -21.47 -6.70
C LEU A 401 13.67 -22.36 -7.68
N PHE A 402 12.37 -22.10 -7.88
CA PHE A 402 11.56 -22.79 -8.89
C PHE A 402 12.15 -22.66 -10.29
N ILE A 403 12.49 -21.43 -10.69
CA ILE A 403 13.10 -21.16 -12.00
C ILE A 403 14.41 -21.92 -12.13
N GLY A 404 15.28 -21.87 -11.12
CA GLY A 404 16.55 -22.61 -11.09
C GLY A 404 16.36 -24.13 -11.26
N VAL A 405 15.45 -24.74 -10.50
CA VAL A 405 15.15 -26.19 -10.59
C VAL A 405 14.62 -26.57 -11.97
N ASN A 406 13.80 -25.71 -12.60
CA ASN A 406 13.28 -25.98 -13.93
C ASN A 406 14.33 -25.86 -15.02
N LEU A 407 15.25 -24.90 -14.91
CA LEU A 407 16.39 -24.76 -15.82
C LEU A 407 17.37 -25.95 -15.72
N LEU A 408 17.49 -26.56 -14.55
CA LEU A 408 18.33 -27.77 -14.32
C LEU A 408 17.70 -29.08 -14.85
N GLY A 409 16.53 -29.02 -15.51
CA GLY A 409 15.97 -30.16 -16.26
C GLY A 409 14.53 -30.51 -15.94
N ASN A 410 13.91 -29.95 -14.88
CA ASN A 410 12.50 -30.21 -14.56
C ASN A 410 11.52 -29.41 -15.46
N GLY A 411 12.01 -28.42 -16.22
CA GLY A 411 11.21 -27.52 -17.05
C GLY A 411 10.44 -28.19 -18.19
N HIS A 412 10.87 -29.37 -18.66
CA HIS A 412 10.22 -30.09 -19.76
C HIS A 412 8.74 -30.44 -19.47
N HIS A 413 8.35 -30.58 -18.20
CA HIS A 413 6.95 -30.83 -17.82
C HIS A 413 6.02 -29.61 -18.04
N TYR A 414 6.57 -28.42 -18.22
CA TYR A 414 5.82 -27.17 -18.42
C TYR A 414 5.70 -26.77 -19.89
N VAL A 415 6.29 -27.56 -20.81
CA VAL A 415 6.19 -27.30 -22.25
C VAL A 415 4.83 -27.78 -22.77
N VAL A 416 4.00 -26.83 -23.20
CA VAL A 416 2.64 -27.10 -23.69
C VAL A 416 2.70 -27.53 -25.16
N LYS A 417 2.19 -28.73 -25.45
CA LYS A 417 1.99 -29.17 -26.84
C LYS A 417 0.78 -28.43 -27.43
N LEU A 418 0.97 -27.61 -28.45
CA LEU A 418 -0.13 -26.83 -29.07
C LEU A 418 -1.03 -27.69 -29.98
N ASN A 419 -0.47 -28.71 -30.62
CA ASN A 419 -1.21 -29.60 -31.50
C ASN A 419 -2.36 -30.30 -30.76
N GLY A 420 -3.59 -30.14 -31.28
CA GLY A 420 -4.80 -30.73 -30.71
C GLY A 420 -5.12 -30.28 -29.28
N LEU A 421 -4.57 -29.15 -28.82
CA LEU A 421 -4.74 -28.65 -27.45
C LEU A 421 -6.22 -28.42 -27.11
N LEU A 422 -6.96 -27.73 -27.98
CA LEU A 422 -8.38 -27.43 -27.76
C LEU A 422 -9.21 -28.70 -27.56
N GLY A 423 -9.02 -29.72 -28.41
CA GLY A 423 -9.71 -31.00 -28.28
C GLY A 423 -9.37 -31.73 -26.96
N ARG A 424 -8.10 -31.72 -26.55
CA ARG A 424 -7.67 -32.27 -25.26
C ARG A 424 -8.27 -31.54 -24.06
N LEU A 425 -8.33 -30.21 -24.12
CA LEU A 425 -8.93 -29.39 -23.07
C LEU A 425 -10.44 -29.66 -22.96
N LEU A 426 -11.16 -29.69 -24.08
CA LEU A 426 -12.60 -29.98 -24.09
C LEU A 426 -12.90 -31.38 -23.53
N ARG A 427 -12.08 -32.39 -23.83
CA ARG A 427 -12.20 -33.73 -23.22
C ARG A 427 -12.01 -33.68 -21.71
N GLN A 428 -11.01 -32.93 -21.23
CA GLN A 428 -10.72 -32.80 -19.81
C GLN A 428 -11.83 -32.04 -19.06
N ILE A 429 -12.36 -30.97 -19.65
CA ILE A 429 -13.49 -30.20 -19.10
C ILE A 429 -14.75 -31.08 -19.03
N ARG A 430 -15.08 -31.79 -20.11
CA ARG A 430 -16.22 -32.73 -20.16
C ARG A 430 -16.10 -33.79 -19.06
N TYR A 431 -14.90 -34.31 -18.83
CA TYR A 431 -14.67 -35.28 -17.78
C TYR A 431 -14.98 -34.71 -16.39
N TYR A 432 -14.42 -33.55 -16.02
CA TYR A 432 -14.67 -32.97 -14.70
C TYR A 432 -16.12 -32.49 -14.49
N LEU A 433 -16.81 -32.06 -15.54
CA LEU A 433 -18.21 -31.63 -15.45
C LEU A 433 -19.20 -32.79 -15.44
N PHE A 434 -18.95 -33.86 -16.20
CA PHE A 434 -19.92 -34.95 -16.39
C PHE A 434 -19.32 -36.35 -16.25
N GLY A 435 -18.17 -36.61 -16.85
CA GLY A 435 -17.58 -37.95 -16.92
C GLY A 435 -17.22 -38.55 -15.55
N ILE A 436 -16.78 -37.70 -14.61
CA ILE A 436 -16.41 -38.10 -13.25
C ILE A 436 -17.60 -38.67 -12.47
N PHE A 437 -18.82 -38.17 -12.70
CA PHE A 437 -20.05 -38.70 -12.08
C PHE A 437 -20.49 -40.03 -12.69
N ARG A 438 -20.12 -40.28 -13.96
CA ARG A 438 -20.40 -41.53 -14.66
C ARG A 438 -19.36 -42.63 -14.38
N GLY A 439 -18.33 -42.32 -13.60
CA GLY A 439 -17.24 -43.25 -13.30
C GLY A 439 -16.32 -43.54 -14.49
N GLU A 440 -16.36 -42.70 -15.52
CA GLU A 440 -15.53 -42.83 -16.72
C GLU A 440 -14.03 -42.88 -16.36
N VAL A 441 -13.19 -43.39 -17.26
CA VAL A 441 -11.73 -43.37 -17.10
C VAL A 441 -11.23 -41.95 -17.32
N HIS A 442 -10.27 -41.51 -16.51
CA HIS A 442 -9.67 -40.18 -16.68
C HIS A 442 -8.96 -40.11 -18.05
N PRO A 443 -9.16 -39.06 -18.88
CA PRO A 443 -8.72 -39.05 -20.28
C PRO A 443 -7.20 -39.11 -20.50
N GLU A 444 -6.42 -38.69 -19.50
CA GLU A 444 -4.96 -38.58 -19.54
C GLU A 444 -4.37 -39.13 -18.24
N HIS A 445 -3.38 -40.02 -18.31
CA HIS A 445 -2.75 -40.61 -17.12
C HIS A 445 -1.36 -39.99 -16.87
N PRO A 446 -1.03 -39.61 -15.63
CA PRO A 446 0.30 -39.12 -15.30
C PRO A 446 1.38 -40.16 -15.58
N SER A 447 2.45 -39.76 -16.24
CA SER A 447 3.63 -40.58 -16.52
C SER A 447 4.90 -39.81 -16.18
N ALA A 448 6.04 -40.52 -16.12
CA ALA A 448 7.34 -39.90 -15.88
C ALA A 448 7.69 -38.81 -16.93
N GLN A 449 7.13 -38.89 -18.14
CA GLN A 449 7.33 -37.94 -19.23
C GLN A 449 6.31 -36.79 -19.23
N SER A 450 5.08 -37.03 -18.73
CA SER A 450 4.02 -36.03 -18.65
C SER A 450 3.28 -36.16 -17.33
N LYS A 451 3.65 -35.31 -16.37
CA LYS A 451 3.10 -35.34 -14.99
C LYS A 451 1.69 -34.76 -14.90
N PHE A 452 1.30 -33.90 -15.83
CA PHE A 452 0.09 -33.08 -15.74
C PHE A 452 -0.88 -33.39 -16.87
N ASN A 453 -2.18 -33.34 -16.56
CA ASN A 453 -3.18 -33.25 -17.61
C ASN A 453 -3.13 -31.85 -18.26
N PRO A 454 -3.66 -31.66 -19.49
CA PRO A 454 -3.56 -30.38 -20.21
C PRO A 454 -4.17 -29.19 -19.46
N LEU A 455 -5.24 -29.38 -18.70
CA LEU A 455 -5.87 -28.33 -17.90
C LEU A 455 -4.98 -27.91 -16.72
N GLN A 456 -4.42 -28.90 -16.01
CA GLN A 456 -3.45 -28.68 -14.93
C GLN A 456 -2.17 -28.05 -15.45
N GLN A 457 -1.66 -28.50 -16.59
CA GLN A 457 -0.44 -27.96 -17.20
C GLN A 457 -0.61 -26.47 -17.51
N LEU A 458 -1.70 -26.08 -18.18
CA LEU A 458 -2.00 -24.67 -18.43
C LEU A 458 -2.20 -23.88 -17.14
N GLY A 459 -2.91 -24.45 -16.16
CA GLY A 459 -3.10 -23.83 -14.85
C GLY A 459 -1.77 -23.54 -14.14
N TYR A 460 -0.86 -24.51 -14.10
CA TYR A 460 0.45 -24.33 -13.46
C TYR A 460 1.36 -23.39 -14.24
N VAL A 461 1.33 -23.41 -15.57
CA VAL A 461 2.07 -22.43 -16.38
C VAL A 461 1.53 -21.03 -16.12
N GLY A 462 0.20 -20.84 -16.17
CA GLY A 462 -0.42 -19.56 -15.89
C GLY A 462 -0.13 -19.05 -14.47
N VAL A 463 -0.21 -19.92 -13.46
CA VAL A 463 0.09 -19.53 -12.08
C VAL A 463 1.57 -19.20 -11.90
N MET A 464 2.47 -20.08 -12.31
CA MET A 464 3.89 -19.95 -11.96
C MET A 464 4.69 -19.00 -12.86
N TYR A 465 4.29 -18.84 -14.13
CA TYR A 465 5.01 -18.04 -15.11
C TYR A 465 4.29 -16.73 -15.48
N LEU A 466 3.07 -16.51 -15.01
CA LEU A 466 2.34 -15.26 -15.23
C LEU A 466 1.83 -14.66 -13.92
N MET A 467 0.96 -15.36 -13.19
CA MET A 467 0.29 -14.80 -12.01
C MET A 467 1.26 -14.50 -10.85
N VAL A 468 2.11 -15.46 -10.45
CA VAL A 468 3.08 -15.27 -9.35
C VAL A 468 4.11 -14.18 -9.69
N PRO A 469 4.71 -14.14 -10.89
CA PRO A 469 5.56 -13.01 -11.29
C PRO A 469 4.85 -11.67 -11.20
N LEU A 470 3.60 -11.58 -11.66
CA LEU A 470 2.82 -10.34 -11.57
C LEU A 470 2.53 -9.95 -10.11
N LEU A 471 2.20 -10.92 -9.24
CA LEU A 471 2.05 -10.69 -7.79
C LEU A 471 3.35 -10.18 -7.17
N ILE A 472 4.49 -10.77 -7.53
CA ILE A 472 5.81 -10.33 -7.06
C ILE A 472 6.10 -8.90 -7.51
N VAL A 473 5.94 -8.59 -8.80
CA VAL A 473 6.21 -7.25 -9.34
C VAL A 473 5.31 -6.21 -8.68
N THR A 474 4.01 -6.46 -8.64
CA THR A 474 3.05 -5.52 -8.02
C THR A 474 3.28 -5.39 -6.52
N GLY A 475 3.59 -6.48 -5.81
CA GLY A 475 3.90 -6.46 -4.38
C GLY A 475 5.20 -5.72 -4.06
N LEU A 476 6.24 -5.88 -4.87
CA LEU A 476 7.49 -5.12 -4.73
C LEU A 476 7.30 -3.63 -5.01
N LEU A 477 6.47 -3.26 -5.99
CA LEU A 477 6.10 -1.87 -6.25
C LEU A 477 5.29 -1.25 -5.11
N MET A 478 4.47 -2.04 -4.40
CA MET A 478 3.79 -1.59 -3.18
C MET A 478 4.72 -1.50 -1.97
N LEU A 479 5.73 -2.39 -1.88
CA LEU A 479 6.75 -2.37 -0.83
C LEU A 479 7.73 -1.19 -0.98
N TYR A 480 8.03 -0.82 -2.22
CA TYR A 480 8.89 0.31 -2.58
C TYR A 480 8.09 1.29 -3.47
N PRO A 481 7.10 1.99 -2.90
CA PRO A 481 6.17 2.85 -3.64
C PRO A 481 6.88 3.96 -4.42
N GLU A 482 8.09 4.37 -4.00
CA GLU A 482 8.95 5.32 -4.70
C GLU A 482 9.36 4.87 -6.11
N ASN A 483 9.39 3.57 -6.37
CA ASN A 483 9.71 3.02 -7.69
C ASN A 483 8.50 2.93 -8.61
N THR A 484 7.31 3.30 -8.11
CA THR A 484 6.08 3.32 -8.91
C THR A 484 5.96 4.67 -9.61
N PRO A 485 5.99 4.72 -10.97
CA PRO A 485 5.66 5.91 -11.73
C PRO A 485 4.39 6.60 -11.23
N GLU A 486 4.39 7.94 -11.19
CA GLU A 486 3.21 8.72 -10.83
C GLU A 486 2.03 8.42 -11.75
N LEU A 487 2.29 8.27 -13.06
CA LEU A 487 1.31 7.84 -14.05
C LEU A 487 1.73 6.57 -14.78
N MET A 488 0.78 5.65 -14.96
CA MET A 488 0.89 4.48 -15.83
C MET A 488 -0.31 4.44 -16.77
N PHE A 489 -0.06 4.43 -18.08
CA PHE A 489 -1.12 4.44 -19.10
C PHE A 489 -2.13 5.60 -18.95
N GLY A 490 -1.70 6.73 -18.39
CA GLY A 490 -2.56 7.89 -18.13
C GLY A 490 -3.43 7.79 -16.86
N LEU A 491 -3.22 6.78 -16.02
CA LEU A 491 -3.88 6.60 -14.73
C LEU A 491 -2.87 6.75 -13.57
N PRO A 492 -3.32 7.09 -12.34
CA PRO A 492 -2.46 7.11 -11.17
C PRO A 492 -1.76 5.75 -10.97
N GLY A 493 -0.42 5.73 -11.04
CA GLY A 493 0.35 4.49 -11.13
C GLY A 493 0.23 3.61 -9.88
N LYS A 494 0.30 4.21 -8.68
CA LYS A 494 0.12 3.50 -7.40
C LYS A 494 -1.24 2.82 -7.30
N GLN A 495 -2.29 3.51 -7.74
CA GLN A 495 -3.65 2.97 -7.77
C GLN A 495 -3.77 1.77 -8.72
N LEU A 496 -3.20 1.88 -9.93
CA LEU A 496 -3.20 0.78 -10.88
C LEU A 496 -2.48 -0.47 -10.33
N VAL A 497 -1.32 -0.27 -9.70
CA VAL A 497 -0.56 -1.34 -9.06
C VAL A 497 -1.39 -2.02 -7.96
N ALA A 498 -2.01 -1.23 -7.08
CA ALA A 498 -2.84 -1.73 -5.99
C ALA A 498 -4.04 -2.56 -6.48
N TYR A 499 -4.80 -2.06 -7.45
CA TYR A 499 -5.93 -2.80 -8.02
C TYR A 499 -5.48 -4.08 -8.73
N THR A 500 -4.35 -4.03 -9.42
CA THR A 500 -3.78 -5.21 -10.06
C THR A 500 -3.39 -6.25 -9.01
N HIS A 501 -2.71 -5.84 -7.94
CA HIS A 501 -2.31 -6.74 -6.86
C HIS A 501 -3.54 -7.37 -6.18
N TYR A 502 -4.55 -6.56 -5.88
CA TYR A 502 -5.80 -7.03 -5.27
C TYR A 502 -6.56 -8.02 -6.16
N LEU A 503 -6.69 -7.72 -7.47
CA LEU A 503 -7.33 -8.63 -8.41
C LEU A 503 -6.57 -9.96 -8.52
N LEU A 504 -5.23 -9.92 -8.57
CA LEU A 504 -4.40 -11.11 -8.58
C LEU A 504 -4.55 -11.93 -7.28
N ALA A 505 -4.68 -11.27 -6.13
CA ALA A 505 -4.97 -11.93 -4.85
C ALA A 505 -6.36 -12.60 -4.86
N ALA A 506 -7.38 -11.95 -5.44
CA ALA A 506 -8.70 -12.54 -5.60
C ALA A 506 -8.67 -13.77 -6.53
N VAL A 507 -8.00 -13.69 -7.68
CA VAL A 507 -7.80 -14.83 -8.58
C VAL A 507 -7.03 -15.97 -7.89
N SER A 508 -6.04 -15.61 -7.08
CA SER A 508 -5.25 -16.56 -6.27
C SER A 508 -6.10 -17.32 -5.25
N LEU A 509 -7.02 -16.63 -4.58
CA LEU A 509 -7.99 -17.24 -3.67
C LEU A 509 -8.88 -18.25 -4.42
N LEU A 510 -9.46 -17.86 -5.57
CA LEU A 510 -10.29 -18.75 -6.37
C LEU A 510 -9.52 -19.96 -6.89
N PHE A 511 -8.28 -19.76 -7.35
CA PHE A 511 -7.39 -20.83 -7.75
C PHE A 511 -7.13 -21.81 -6.60
N LEU A 512 -6.87 -21.32 -5.39
CA LEU A 512 -6.64 -22.16 -4.21
C LEU A 512 -7.86 -23.04 -3.91
N LEU A 513 -9.08 -22.49 -3.97
CA LEU A 513 -10.32 -23.25 -3.77
C LEU A 513 -10.46 -24.39 -4.79
N VAL A 514 -10.28 -24.09 -6.08
CA VAL A 514 -10.35 -25.09 -7.15
C VAL A 514 -9.23 -26.12 -7.01
N HIS A 515 -8.00 -25.69 -6.71
CA HIS A 515 -6.84 -26.55 -6.54
C HIS A 515 -7.05 -27.58 -5.41
N LEU A 516 -7.47 -27.12 -4.23
CA LEU A 516 -7.76 -27.98 -3.09
C LEU A 516 -8.90 -28.97 -3.41
N TYR A 517 -9.93 -28.52 -4.12
CA TYR A 517 -11.00 -29.40 -4.58
C TYR A 517 -10.46 -30.48 -5.55
N LEU A 518 -9.66 -30.11 -6.55
CA LEU A 518 -9.08 -31.05 -7.52
C LEU A 518 -8.16 -32.08 -6.85
N CYS A 519 -7.48 -31.72 -5.76
CA CYS A 519 -6.71 -32.67 -4.95
C CYS A 519 -7.56 -33.82 -4.38
N THR A 520 -8.89 -33.65 -4.26
CA THR A 520 -9.81 -34.69 -3.80
C THR A 520 -10.34 -35.61 -4.92
N THR A 521 -10.00 -35.34 -6.19
CA THR A 521 -10.58 -36.02 -7.36
C THR A 521 -9.83 -37.29 -7.79
N GLY A 522 -8.80 -37.71 -7.05
CA GLY A 522 -8.12 -38.98 -7.30
C GLY A 522 -8.96 -40.20 -6.90
N ASP A 523 -8.44 -41.41 -7.17
CA ASP A 523 -9.12 -42.69 -6.87
C ASP A 523 -9.45 -42.90 -5.37
N SER A 524 -8.83 -42.10 -4.50
CA SER A 524 -9.34 -41.85 -3.15
C SER A 524 -9.16 -40.37 -2.83
N LEU A 525 -9.96 -39.86 -1.89
CA LEU A 525 -9.93 -38.45 -1.44
C LEU A 525 -8.54 -37.97 -1.02
N SER A 526 -7.67 -38.87 -0.55
CA SER A 526 -6.31 -38.54 -0.09
C SER A 526 -5.19 -38.98 -1.05
N ALA A 527 -5.50 -39.64 -2.17
CA ALA A 527 -4.48 -40.25 -3.03
C ALA A 527 -3.48 -39.22 -3.57
N LEU A 528 -3.98 -38.09 -4.09
CA LEU A 528 -3.15 -37.03 -4.67
C LEU A 528 -2.38 -36.29 -3.58
N LEU A 529 -3.03 -35.99 -2.44
CA LEU A 529 -2.39 -35.35 -1.30
C LEU A 529 -1.22 -36.19 -0.76
N LYS A 530 -1.43 -37.51 -0.57
CA LYS A 530 -0.37 -38.44 -0.15
C LYS A 530 0.79 -38.46 -1.14
N GLY A 531 0.50 -38.37 -2.43
CA GLY A 531 1.54 -38.25 -3.47
C GLY A 531 2.45 -37.03 -3.27
N MET A 532 1.90 -35.89 -2.84
CA MET A 532 2.71 -34.69 -2.53
C MET A 532 3.44 -34.76 -1.19
N LEU A 533 3.11 -35.71 -0.32
CA LEU A 533 3.85 -35.96 0.92
C LEU A 533 5.01 -36.93 0.69
N ASP A 534 4.71 -38.11 0.12
CA ASP A 534 5.69 -39.21 -0.01
C ASP A 534 6.32 -39.37 -1.41
N GLY A 535 5.80 -38.67 -2.41
CA GLY A 535 6.32 -38.70 -3.79
C GLY A 535 5.69 -39.73 -4.72
N TYR A 536 4.83 -40.61 -4.21
CA TYR A 536 4.26 -41.70 -4.99
C TYR A 536 2.87 -41.36 -5.50
N HIS A 537 2.72 -41.30 -6.82
CA HIS A 537 1.41 -41.28 -7.47
C HIS A 537 0.72 -42.62 -7.28
N ARG A 538 -0.57 -42.61 -6.93
CA ARG A 538 -1.38 -43.78 -6.62
C ARG A 538 -2.59 -43.82 -7.54
N HIS A 539 -2.75 -44.91 -8.26
CA HIS A 539 -3.95 -45.15 -9.07
C HIS A 539 -4.39 -46.62 -9.00
N LYS A 540 -5.67 -46.86 -9.24
CA LYS A 540 -6.27 -48.18 -9.39
C LYS A 540 -6.39 -48.54 -10.87
N ASP A 541 -6.00 -49.74 -11.23
CA ASP A 541 -6.27 -50.26 -12.56
C ASP A 541 -7.76 -50.46 -12.75
N LYS A 542 -8.31 -49.91 -13.83
CA LYS A 542 -9.69 -50.13 -14.26
C LYS A 542 -9.84 -51.26 -15.29
N ASN A 543 -8.74 -51.91 -15.67
CA ASN A 543 -8.73 -53.04 -16.61
C ASN A 543 -8.21 -54.32 -15.94
N SER A 544 -9.15 -55.13 -15.46
CA SER A 544 -8.97 -56.58 -15.44
C SER A 544 -10.26 -57.20 -15.97
N ASN A 545 -10.40 -57.15 -17.30
CA ASN A 545 -11.03 -58.19 -18.12
C ASN A 545 -10.96 -57.73 -19.58
N ASP A 546 -10.32 -58.58 -20.38
CA ASP A 546 -10.54 -58.73 -21.82
C ASP A 546 -12.02 -58.94 -22.16
#